data_AF-A0A183UUF3-F1
#
_entry.id   AF-A0A183UUF3-F1
#
_cell.length_a   1.000
_cell.length_b   1.000
_cell.length_c   1.000
_cell.angle_alpha   90.00
_cell.angle_beta   90.00
_cell.angle_gamma   90.00
#
_symmetry.space_group_name_H-M   'P 1'
#
loop_
_entity.id
_entity.type
_entity.pdbx_description
1 polymer ?
#
loop_
_entity_poly.entity_id
_entity_poly.type
_entity_poly.pdbx_seq_one_letter_code
_entity_poly.pdbx_strand_id
1 'polypeptide(L)'
;MILSKHVPISLSDTARFFSKRIRRIFPAYFGMIFLVLIFGKIFLTSLDYKLLVIDSAWTLAFSSNIHKYLQQKDYFAQIANYDFLLHAWSLAVEIQFYCIAPLLVSIIHRLRVGKIWTVIVAIASIVVHISTHGQLQFSSLPSRLWQFIAGAIAFELYRKENGLLTIRSSLYLKPMHRTSSKKSCSSSTTRNAYS
;
A
#
# COMPACT_ATOMS: atom_id res chain seq x y z
N MET A 1 3.64 12.25 5.40
CA MET A 1 4.57 12.20 6.55
C MET A 1 5.22 10.82 6.65
N ILE A 2 6.13 10.46 5.72
CA ILE A 2 7.01 9.25 5.76
C ILE A 2 8.40 9.51 5.13
N LEU A 3 8.67 10.69 4.56
CA LEU A 3 9.93 10.92 3.85
C LEU A 3 10.73 12.09 4.46
N SER A 4 11.15 11.91 5.72
CA SER A 4 12.31 12.63 6.25
C SER A 4 13.54 11.74 6.08
N LYS A 5 14.58 12.32 5.49
CA LYS A 5 15.61 11.69 4.65
C LYS A 5 16.70 10.92 5.41
N HIS A 6 16.57 10.63 6.71
CA HIS A 6 17.69 10.15 7.53
C HIS A 6 17.35 9.17 8.66
N VAL A 7 16.25 8.40 8.56
CA VAL A 7 15.96 7.35 9.55
C VAL A 7 16.14 5.98 8.88
N PRO A 8 17.04 5.09 9.37
CA PRO A 8 17.05 3.72 8.90
C PRO A 8 15.65 3.15 9.12
N ILE A 9 15.07 2.53 8.07
CA ILE A 9 13.72 1.96 8.14
C ILE A 9 13.70 0.96 9.29
N SER A 10 13.18 1.39 10.44
CA SER A 10 13.11 0.54 11.62
C SER A 10 11.93 -0.40 11.45
N LEU A 11 12.12 -1.66 11.85
CA LEU A 11 11.04 -2.65 11.91
C LEU A 11 9.84 -2.13 12.72
N SER A 12 10.09 -1.26 13.71
CA SER A 12 9.04 -0.63 14.52
C SER A 12 8.17 0.35 13.72
N ASP A 13 8.72 1.09 12.75
CA ASP A 13 7.96 2.04 11.94
C ASP A 13 7.07 1.32 10.93
N THR A 14 7.62 0.27 10.32
CA THR A 14 6.89 -0.64 9.44
C THR A 14 5.76 -1.34 10.21
N ALA A 15 6.04 -1.87 11.41
CA ALA A 15 5.04 -2.50 12.28
C ALA A 15 3.95 -1.51 12.74
N ARG A 16 4.31 -0.25 13.03
CA ARG A 16 3.35 0.80 13.40
C ARG A 16 2.40 1.15 12.24
N PHE A 17 2.89 1.13 11.01
CA PHE A 17 2.06 1.31 9.82
C PHE A 17 1.08 0.15 9.63
N PHE A 18 1.54 -1.10 9.77
CA PHE A 18 0.68 -2.28 9.69
C PHE A 18 -0.40 -2.30 10.77
N SER A 19 -0.02 -2.01 12.01
CA SER A 19 -0.93 -2.03 13.16
C SER A 19 -2.13 -1.08 12.98
N LYS A 20 -1.92 0.10 12.39
CA LYS A 20 -3.01 1.05 12.11
C LYS A 20 -3.98 0.55 11.04
N ARG A 21 -3.47 -0.11 10.00
CA ARG A 21 -4.30 -0.63 8.90
C ARG A 21 -5.09 -1.86 9.32
N ILE A 22 -4.44 -2.79 10.02
CA ILE A 22 -5.07 -4.00 10.57
C ILE A 22 -6.25 -3.62 11.48
N ARG A 23 -6.04 -2.67 12.41
CA ARG A 23 -7.10 -2.20 13.33
C ARG A 23 -8.31 -1.58 12.63
N ARG A 24 -8.17 -1.10 11.39
CA ARG A 24 -9.28 -0.55 10.61
C ARG A 24 -10.02 -1.62 9.79
N ILE A 25 -9.28 -2.56 9.19
CA ILE A 25 -9.83 -3.52 8.23
C ILE A 25 -10.39 -4.77 8.93
N PHE A 26 -9.69 -5.26 9.94
CA PHE A 26 -10.04 -6.53 10.60
C PHE A 26 -11.43 -6.48 11.27
N PRO A 27 -11.82 -5.41 12.01
CA PRO A 27 -13.14 -5.39 12.67
C PRO A 27 -14.29 -5.51 11.67
N ALA A 28 -14.21 -4.76 10.56
CA ALA A 28 -15.22 -4.81 9.52
C ALA A 28 -15.26 -6.19 8.83
N TYR A 29 -14.10 -6.81 8.64
CA TYR A 29 -14.02 -8.12 8.00
C TYR A 29 -14.62 -9.25 8.83
N PHE A 30 -14.20 -9.37 10.10
CA PHE A 30 -14.77 -10.38 11.00
C PHE A 30 -16.25 -10.11 11.28
N GLY A 31 -16.64 -8.85 11.42
CA GLY A 31 -18.04 -8.45 11.56
C GLY A 31 -18.89 -8.89 10.36
N MET A 32 -18.39 -8.67 9.14
CA MET A 32 -19.07 -9.10 7.92
C MET A 32 -19.25 -10.62 7.86
N ILE A 33 -18.19 -11.39 8.14
CA ILE A 33 -18.27 -12.86 8.15
C ILE A 33 -19.27 -13.35 9.20
N PHE A 34 -19.23 -12.77 10.40
CA PHE A 34 -20.13 -13.12 11.50
C PHE A 34 -21.60 -12.85 11.14
N LEU A 35 -21.90 -11.68 10.57
CA LEU A 35 -23.24 -11.35 10.12
C LEU A 35 -23.70 -12.32 9.02
N VAL A 36 -22.87 -12.56 8.00
CA VAL A 36 -23.20 -13.49 6.92
C VAL A 36 -23.48 -14.90 7.44
N LEU A 37 -22.76 -15.39 8.45
CA LEU A 37 -23.04 -16.68 9.08
C LEU A 37 -24.37 -16.70 9.84
N ILE A 38 -24.71 -15.63 10.56
CA ILE A 38 -26.01 -15.50 11.25
C ILE A 38 -27.16 -15.49 10.24
N PHE A 39 -27.07 -14.63 9.22
CA PHE A 39 -28.07 -14.56 8.16
C PHE A 39 -28.14 -15.87 7.39
N GLY A 40 -26.99 -16.49 7.11
CA GLY A 40 -26.88 -17.80 6.49
C GLY A 40 -27.68 -18.86 7.24
N LYS A 41 -27.55 -18.92 8.57
CA LYS A 41 -28.26 -19.90 9.41
C LYS A 41 -29.79 -19.74 9.37
N ILE A 42 -30.28 -18.52 9.16
CA ILE A 42 -31.72 -18.21 9.18
C ILE A 42 -32.35 -18.44 7.80
N PHE A 43 -31.65 -18.08 6.72
CA PHE A 43 -32.22 -17.99 5.37
C PHE A 43 -31.81 -19.13 4.42
N LEU A 44 -30.73 -19.87 4.68
CA LEU A 44 -30.22 -20.90 3.76
C LEU A 44 -30.67 -22.31 4.17
N THR A 45 -30.75 -23.18 3.17
CA THR A 45 -30.90 -24.64 3.35
C THR A 45 -29.68 -25.21 4.08
N SER A 46 -29.86 -26.33 4.79
CA SER A 46 -28.78 -27.05 5.49
C SER A 46 -27.57 -27.39 4.60
N LEU A 47 -27.77 -27.58 3.30
CA LEU A 47 -26.68 -27.84 2.34
C LEU A 47 -25.90 -26.56 2.04
N ASP A 48 -26.60 -25.48 1.65
CA ASP A 48 -25.97 -24.20 1.30
C ASP A 48 -25.27 -23.58 2.51
N TYR A 49 -25.83 -23.74 3.71
CA TYR A 49 -25.19 -23.31 4.94
C TYR A 49 -23.85 -24.02 5.20
N LYS A 50 -23.74 -25.33 4.90
CA LYS A 50 -22.46 -26.05 5.02
C LYS A 50 -21.41 -25.50 4.06
N LEU A 51 -21.81 -25.19 2.82
CA LEU A 51 -20.91 -24.56 1.84
C LEU A 51 -20.46 -23.18 2.32
N LEU A 52 -21.39 -22.38 2.87
CA LEU A 52 -21.08 -21.07 3.44
C LEU A 52 -20.09 -21.16 4.60
N VAL A 53 -20.23 -22.15 5.49
CA VAL A 53 -19.31 -22.36 6.60
C VAL A 53 -17.90 -22.69 6.09
N ILE A 54 -17.78 -23.56 5.07
CA ILE A 54 -16.49 -23.88 4.45
C ILE A 54 -15.89 -22.62 3.83
N ASP A 55 -16.64 -21.89 3.01
CA ASP A 55 -16.20 -20.63 2.40
C ASP A 55 -15.76 -19.60 3.46
N SER A 56 -16.48 -19.51 4.58
CA SER A 56 -16.14 -18.61 5.68
C SER A 56 -14.82 -18.97 6.36
N ALA A 57 -14.51 -20.28 6.50
CA ALA A 57 -13.25 -20.73 7.07
C ALA A 57 -12.05 -20.34 6.19
N TRP A 58 -12.17 -20.53 4.87
CA TRP A 58 -11.15 -20.09 3.91
C TRP A 58 -10.99 -18.57 3.87
N THR A 59 -12.10 -17.86 4.06
CA THR A 59 -12.13 -16.40 4.14
C THR A 59 -11.42 -15.91 5.41
N LEU A 60 -11.71 -16.49 6.58
CA LEU A 60 -11.01 -16.21 7.84
C LEU A 60 -9.50 -16.45 7.74
N ALA A 61 -9.08 -17.46 7.00
CA ALA A 61 -7.67 -17.75 6.71
C ALA A 61 -7.04 -16.83 5.65
N PHE A 62 -7.73 -15.78 5.20
CA PHE A 62 -7.30 -14.88 4.12
C PHE A 62 -6.84 -15.62 2.84
N SER A 63 -7.52 -16.74 2.55
CA SER A 63 -7.18 -17.67 1.47
C SER A 63 -8.38 -17.97 0.57
N SER A 64 -9.40 -17.11 0.61
CA SER A 64 -10.60 -17.23 -0.22
C SER A 64 -10.28 -17.20 -1.72
N ASN A 65 -9.23 -16.48 -2.13
CA ASN A 65 -8.75 -16.49 -3.51
C ASN A 65 -8.27 -17.87 -3.98
N ILE A 66 -7.57 -18.61 -3.11
CA ILE A 66 -7.11 -19.98 -3.38
C ILE A 66 -8.31 -20.93 -3.41
N HIS A 67 -9.23 -20.78 -2.45
CA HIS A 67 -10.42 -21.64 -2.39
C HIS A 67 -11.27 -21.53 -3.65
N LYS A 68 -11.57 -20.31 -4.10
CA LYS A 68 -12.36 -20.08 -5.31
C LYS A 68 -11.65 -20.58 -6.57
N TYR A 69 -10.32 -20.51 -6.61
CA TYR A 69 -9.53 -21.13 -7.67
C TYR A 69 -9.65 -22.67 -7.69
N LEU A 70 -9.54 -23.31 -6.52
CA LEU A 70 -9.67 -24.78 -6.40
C LEU A 70 -11.06 -25.28 -6.81
N GLN A 71 -12.10 -24.46 -6.64
CA GLN A 71 -13.45 -24.80 -7.10
C GLN A 71 -13.62 -24.72 -8.63
N GLN A 72 -12.63 -24.23 -9.38
CA GLN A 72 -12.65 -24.06 -10.84
C GLN A 72 -13.89 -23.34 -11.39
N LYS A 73 -14.57 -22.53 -10.57
CA LYS A 73 -15.75 -21.81 -11.01
C LYS A 73 -15.34 -20.55 -11.75
N ASP A 74 -15.97 -20.25 -12.87
CA ASP A 74 -15.83 -18.93 -13.47
C ASP A 74 -16.44 -17.86 -12.55
N TYR A 75 -15.88 -16.65 -12.58
CA TYR A 75 -16.35 -15.53 -11.77
C TYR A 75 -17.85 -15.24 -12.02
N PHE A 76 -18.27 -15.28 -13.28
CA PHE A 76 -19.68 -15.10 -13.65
C PHE A 76 -20.58 -16.25 -13.19
N ALA A 77 -20.06 -17.48 -13.17
CA ALA A 77 -20.78 -18.63 -12.63
C ALA A 77 -20.94 -18.53 -11.09
N GLN A 78 -19.97 -17.95 -10.37
CA GLN A 78 -20.09 -17.72 -8.93
C GLN A 78 -21.15 -16.67 -8.59
N ILE A 79 -21.26 -15.62 -9.41
CA ILE A 79 -22.32 -14.61 -9.25
C ILE A 79 -23.70 -15.24 -9.44
N ALA A 80 -23.85 -16.11 -10.46
CA ALA A 80 -25.11 -16.79 -10.73
C ALA A 80 -25.53 -17.77 -9.61
N ASN A 81 -24.56 -18.33 -8.88
CA ASN A 81 -24.79 -19.27 -7.77
C ASN A 81 -24.90 -18.58 -6.39
N TYR A 82 -25.02 -17.25 -6.33
CA TYR A 82 -25.17 -16.50 -5.08
C TYR A 82 -24.09 -16.78 -4.03
N ASP A 83 -22.81 -16.83 -4.44
CA ASP A 83 -21.70 -16.95 -3.49
C ASP A 83 -21.58 -15.70 -2.60
N PHE A 84 -22.10 -15.78 -1.37
CA PHE A 84 -22.17 -14.67 -0.41
C PHE A 84 -20.81 -14.04 -0.07
N LEU A 85 -19.74 -14.84 -0.11
CA LEU A 85 -18.37 -14.43 0.22
C LEU A 85 -17.50 -14.23 -1.03
N LEU A 86 -18.10 -14.11 -2.21
CA LEU A 86 -17.38 -13.95 -3.47
C LEU A 86 -16.39 -12.78 -3.39
N HIS A 87 -16.81 -11.59 -2.96
CA HIS A 87 -15.92 -10.42 -3.00
C HIS A 87 -14.77 -10.42 -1.99
N ALA A 88 -14.74 -11.38 -1.06
CA ALA A 88 -13.72 -11.46 -0.03
C ALA A 88 -12.33 -11.85 -0.56
N TRP A 89 -12.24 -12.37 -1.80
CA TRP A 89 -10.95 -12.68 -2.43
C TRP A 89 -10.09 -11.44 -2.67
N SER A 90 -10.70 -10.28 -2.95
CA SER A 90 -9.94 -9.05 -3.22
C SER A 90 -9.25 -8.54 -1.95
N LEU A 91 -9.92 -8.65 -0.80
CA LEU A 91 -9.36 -8.30 0.50
C LEU A 91 -8.27 -9.27 0.96
N ALA A 92 -8.46 -10.56 0.71
CA ALA A 92 -7.42 -11.58 0.95
C ALA A 92 -6.12 -11.24 0.21
N VAL A 93 -6.22 -10.89 -1.07
CA VAL A 93 -5.07 -10.45 -1.88
C VAL A 93 -4.45 -9.16 -1.33
N GLU A 94 -5.25 -8.21 -0.87
CA GLU A 94 -4.75 -6.97 -0.27
C GLU A 94 -3.90 -7.25 0.98
N ILE A 95 -4.34 -8.18 1.82
CA ILE A 95 -3.61 -8.58 3.03
C ILE A 95 -2.33 -9.36 2.70
N GLN A 96 -2.38 -10.26 1.73
CA GLN A 96 -1.19 -10.93 1.21
C GLN A 96 -0.17 -9.92 0.66
N PHE A 97 -0.64 -8.88 -0.03
CA PHE A 97 0.22 -7.80 -0.52
C PHE A 97 0.84 -7.01 0.62
N TYR A 98 0.07 -6.67 1.65
CA TYR A 98 0.60 -5.99 2.83
C TYR A 98 1.70 -6.81 3.53
N CYS A 99 1.58 -8.14 3.59
CA CYS A 99 2.64 -9.00 4.13
C CYS A 99 3.92 -9.00 3.28
N ILE A 100 3.79 -8.89 1.94
CA ILE A 100 4.92 -8.96 1.00
C ILE A 100 5.57 -7.59 0.75
N ALA A 101 4.81 -6.50 0.83
CA ALA A 101 5.28 -5.13 0.64
C ALA A 101 6.53 -4.73 1.45
N PRO A 102 6.67 -5.06 2.76
CA PRO A 102 7.85 -4.66 3.53
C PRO A 102 9.10 -5.44 3.11
N LEU A 103 8.92 -6.69 2.68
CA LEU A 103 9.99 -7.50 2.11
C LEU A 103 10.49 -6.86 0.81
N LEU A 104 9.57 -6.49 -0.09
CA LEU A 104 9.89 -5.80 -1.34
C LEU A 104 10.65 -4.48 -1.09
N VAL A 105 10.14 -3.63 -0.19
CA VAL A 105 10.79 -2.35 0.14
C VAL A 105 12.17 -2.55 0.75
N SER A 106 12.33 -3.56 1.62
CA SER A 106 13.62 -3.91 2.23
C SER A 106 14.64 -4.37 1.19
N ILE A 107 14.24 -5.22 0.24
CA ILE A 107 15.08 -5.70 -0.86
C ILE A 107 15.53 -4.54 -1.75
N ILE A 108 14.62 -3.61 -2.07
CA ILE A 108 14.90 -2.42 -2.89
C ILE A 108 15.94 -1.52 -2.22
N HIS A 109 15.83 -1.32 -0.90
CA HIS A 109 16.74 -0.44 -0.16
C HIS A 109 18.10 -1.07 0.16
N ARG A 110 18.16 -2.39 0.39
CA ARG A 110 19.42 -3.07 0.75
C ARG A 110 20.33 -3.34 -0.45
N LEU A 111 19.78 -3.56 -1.64
CA LEU A 111 20.57 -3.92 -2.81
C LEU A 111 20.84 -2.67 -3.67
N ARG A 112 22.11 -2.41 -4.03
CA ARG A 112 22.47 -1.39 -5.05
C ARG A 112 21.74 -1.62 -6.39
N VAL A 113 21.36 -2.87 -6.66
CA VAL A 113 20.57 -3.33 -7.82
C VAL A 113 19.07 -3.38 -7.56
N GLY A 114 18.57 -2.86 -6.44
CA GLY A 114 17.16 -2.97 -6.03
C GLY A 114 16.15 -2.47 -7.07
N LYS A 115 16.54 -1.47 -7.88
CA LYS A 115 15.75 -0.98 -9.03
C LYS A 115 15.61 -1.99 -10.16
N ILE A 116 16.65 -2.80 -10.41
CA ILE A 116 16.61 -3.85 -11.44
C ILE A 116 15.66 -4.96 -10.99
N TRP A 117 15.73 -5.36 -9.72
CA TRP A 117 14.82 -6.37 -9.16
C TRP A 117 13.36 -5.94 -9.20
N THR A 118 13.03 -4.66 -8.98
CA THR A 118 11.64 -4.17 -9.14
C THR A 118 11.15 -4.30 -10.57
N VAL A 119 12.01 -4.03 -11.55
CA VAL A 119 11.66 -4.16 -12.97
C VAL A 119 11.50 -5.64 -13.33
N ILE A 120 12.39 -6.52 -12.85
CA ILE A 120 12.28 -7.97 -13.05
C ILE A 120 10.97 -8.50 -12.45
N VAL A 121 10.63 -8.12 -11.22
CA VAL A 121 9.38 -8.54 -10.56
C VAL A 121 8.16 -7.99 -11.29
N ALA A 122 8.21 -6.75 -11.79
CA ALA A 122 7.12 -6.18 -12.59
C ALA A 122 6.94 -6.93 -13.92
N ILE A 123 8.03 -7.23 -14.63
CA ILE A 123 8.00 -7.99 -15.88
C ILE A 123 7.50 -9.41 -15.62
N ALA A 124 8.02 -10.10 -14.61
CA ALA A 124 7.56 -11.42 -14.21
C ALA A 124 6.06 -11.42 -13.86
N SER A 125 5.60 -10.38 -13.15
CA SER A 125 4.19 -10.19 -12.84
C SER A 125 3.32 -10.00 -14.09
N ILE A 126 3.81 -9.23 -15.08
CA ILE A 126 3.14 -9.04 -16.37
C ILE A 126 3.10 -10.36 -17.17
N VAL A 127 4.20 -11.12 -17.18
CA VAL A 127 4.25 -12.43 -17.85
C VAL A 127 3.22 -13.37 -17.22
N VAL A 128 3.18 -13.46 -15.89
CA VAL A 128 2.17 -14.25 -15.18
C VAL A 128 0.76 -13.77 -15.53
N HIS A 129 0.53 -12.45 -15.58
CA HIS A 129 -0.76 -11.88 -15.94
C HIS A 129 -1.22 -12.29 -17.34
N ILE A 130 -0.32 -12.29 -18.32
CA ILE A 130 -0.63 -12.65 -19.71
C ILE A 130 -0.83 -14.17 -19.85
N SER A 131 -0.05 -14.98 -19.11
CA SER A 131 -0.14 -16.44 -19.16
C SER A 131 -1.33 -17.03 -18.40
N THR A 132 -1.91 -16.29 -17.44
CA THR A 132 -3.11 -16.74 -16.72
C THR A 132 -4.38 -16.27 -17.40
N HIS A 133 -5.36 -17.16 -17.54
CA HIS A 133 -6.68 -16.85 -18.06
C HIS A 133 -7.74 -16.93 -16.95
N GLY A 134 -8.81 -16.15 -17.08
CA GLY A 134 -9.98 -16.21 -16.20
C GLY A 134 -9.73 -15.70 -14.77
N GLN A 135 -10.30 -16.37 -13.77
CA GLN A 135 -10.29 -15.88 -12.39
C GLN A 135 -8.87 -15.72 -11.84
N LEU A 136 -7.92 -16.61 -12.19
CA LEU A 136 -6.52 -16.55 -11.77
C LEU A 136 -5.81 -15.25 -12.15
N GLN A 137 -6.13 -14.69 -13.31
CA GLN A 137 -5.54 -13.45 -13.78
C GLN A 137 -5.86 -12.29 -12.84
N PHE A 138 -7.04 -12.32 -12.23
CA PHE A 138 -7.51 -11.26 -11.34
C PHE A 138 -7.31 -11.60 -9.87
N SER A 139 -7.50 -12.85 -9.42
CA SER A 139 -7.49 -13.20 -8.00
C SER A 139 -6.11 -13.59 -7.46
N SER A 140 -5.10 -13.72 -8.33
CA SER A 140 -3.73 -14.01 -7.89
C SER A 140 -2.93 -12.74 -7.61
N LEU A 141 -2.21 -12.75 -6.49
CA LEU A 141 -1.31 -11.67 -6.12
C LEU A 141 -0.15 -11.49 -7.13
N PRO A 142 0.54 -12.55 -7.60
CA PRO A 142 1.66 -12.40 -8.54
C PRO A 142 1.27 -11.72 -9.85
N SER A 143 0.06 -11.95 -10.35
CA SER A 143 -0.48 -11.30 -11.56
C SER A 143 -0.72 -9.79 -11.38
N ARG A 144 -0.89 -9.31 -10.14
CA ARG A 144 -1.22 -7.90 -9.83
C ARG A 144 -0.05 -7.06 -9.35
N LEU A 145 1.08 -7.68 -9.02
CA LEU A 145 2.25 -6.96 -8.49
C LEU A 145 2.68 -5.78 -9.38
N TRP A 146 2.57 -5.90 -10.70
CA TRP A 146 2.89 -4.82 -11.62
C TRP A 146 2.03 -3.55 -11.41
N GLN A 147 0.76 -3.67 -11.01
CA GLN A 147 -0.13 -2.52 -10.75
C GLN A 147 0.34 -1.74 -9.53
N PHE A 148 0.74 -2.46 -8.47
CA PHE A 148 1.29 -1.85 -7.27
C PHE A 148 2.64 -1.17 -7.54
N ILE A 149 3.48 -1.77 -8.37
CA ILE A 149 4.77 -1.19 -8.79
C ILE A 149 4.55 0.06 -9.66
N ALA A 150 3.60 0.02 -10.60
CA ALA A 150 3.24 1.19 -11.41
C ALA A 150 2.77 2.37 -10.53
N GLY A 151 1.93 2.09 -9.52
CA GLY A 151 1.51 3.10 -8.55
C GLY A 151 2.68 3.68 -7.73
N ALA A 152 3.65 2.85 -7.35
CA ALA A 152 4.86 3.31 -6.66
C ALA A 152 5.72 4.21 -7.55
N ILE A 153 5.91 3.86 -8.82
CA ILE A 153 6.64 4.67 -9.80
C ILE A 153 5.93 6.02 -10.01
N ALA A 154 4.61 6.01 -10.19
CA ALA A 154 3.82 7.22 -10.35
C ALA A 154 3.95 8.16 -9.14
N PHE A 155 3.95 7.62 -7.91
CA PHE A 155 4.16 8.40 -6.69
C PHE A 155 5.55 9.05 -6.64
N GLU A 156 6.61 8.34 -7.06
CA GLU A 156 7.96 8.89 -7.12
C GLU A 156 8.09 10.00 -8.17
N LEU A 157 7.46 9.84 -9.34
CA LEU A 157 7.41 10.87 -10.38
C LEU A 157 6.69 12.12 -9.88
N TYR A 158 5.51 11.96 -9.28
CA TYR A 158 4.75 13.05 -8.67
C TYR A 158 5.53 13.77 -7.58
N ARG A 159 6.22 13.03 -6.70
CA ARG A 159 7.07 13.59 -5.64
C ARG A 159 8.20 14.42 -6.22
N LYS A 160 8.84 13.95 -7.30
CA LYS A 160 9.95 14.66 -7.96
C LYS A 160 9.45 15.97 -8.58
N GLU A 161 8.30 15.96 -9.22
CA GLU A 161 7.70 17.14 -9.85
C GLU A 161 7.28 18.20 -8.81
N ASN A 162 6.62 17.83 -7.72
CA ASN A 162 6.23 18.79 -6.67
C ASN A 162 7.42 19.29 -5.82
N GLY A 163 8.44 18.45 -5.63
CA GLY A 163 9.71 18.89 -5.04
C GLY A 163 10.41 19.93 -5.91
N LEU A 164 10.38 19.76 -7.23
CA LEU A 164 10.91 20.73 -8.19
C LEU A 164 10.08 22.01 -8.21
N LEU A 165 8.75 21.93 -8.15
CA LEU A 165 7.86 23.10 -8.08
C LEU A 165 8.06 23.92 -6.80
N THR A 166 8.29 23.26 -5.66
CA THR A 166 8.61 23.92 -4.38
C THR A 166 9.97 24.61 -4.41
N ILE A 167 10.99 24.01 -5.03
CA ILE A 167 12.31 24.63 -5.21
C ILE A 167 12.21 25.81 -6.18
N ARG A 168 11.43 25.68 -7.26
CA ARG A 168 11.21 26.76 -8.23
C ARG A 168 10.51 27.96 -7.59
N SER A 169 9.41 27.75 -6.85
CA SER A 169 8.69 28.84 -6.18
C SER A 169 9.54 29.54 -5.12
N SER A 170 10.37 28.78 -4.38
CA SER A 170 11.37 29.33 -3.45
C SER A 170 12.49 30.10 -4.15
N LEU A 171 12.85 29.75 -5.40
CA LEU A 171 13.83 30.49 -6.21
C LEU A 171 13.24 31.79 -6.77
N TYR A 172 11.95 31.79 -7.13
CA TYR A 172 11.24 32.99 -7.58
C TYR A 172 10.91 33.95 -6.43
N LEU A 173 10.83 33.47 -5.19
CA LEU A 173 10.71 34.26 -3.95
C LEU A 173 12.07 34.60 -3.32
N LYS A 174 13.14 34.79 -4.11
CA LYS A 174 14.35 35.46 -3.63
C LYS A 174 14.16 36.97 -3.82
N PRO A 175 13.96 37.77 -2.75
CA PRO A 175 13.70 39.19 -2.90
C PRO A 175 14.89 39.87 -3.58
N MET A 176 14.63 40.41 -4.76
CA MET A 176 15.54 41.28 -5.51
C MET A 176 15.30 42.71 -5.01
N HIS A 177 16.03 43.14 -3.96
CA HIS A 177 16.37 44.53 -3.59
C HIS A 177 16.95 44.50 -2.15
N ARG A 178 18.06 45.16 -1.78
CA ARG A 178 18.68 46.39 -2.28
C ARG A 178 20.20 46.36 -2.07
N THR A 179 20.94 46.72 -3.11
CA THR A 179 22.28 47.34 -2.99
C THR A 179 22.13 48.83 -2.66
N SER A 180 23.10 49.36 -1.90
CA SER A 180 23.52 50.79 -1.75
C SER A 180 23.83 51.07 -0.27
N SER A 181 25.08 51.01 0.20
CA SER A 181 26.18 51.97 0.00
C SER A 181 26.11 53.20 0.92
N LYS A 182 27.29 53.50 1.52
CA LYS A 182 27.75 54.71 2.25
C LYS A 182 27.47 54.77 3.75
N LYS A 183 28.33 55.31 4.62
CA LYS A 183 29.77 55.64 4.68
C LYS A 183 29.92 56.34 6.06
N SER A 184 30.95 55.95 6.83
CA SER A 184 31.82 56.81 7.66
C SER A 184 31.30 57.67 8.85
N CYS A 185 32.21 57.75 9.84
CA CYS A 185 32.39 58.73 10.94
C CYS A 185 31.57 58.54 12.23
N SER A 186 32.22 58.08 13.32
CA SER A 186 32.97 58.83 14.36
C SER A 186 32.01 59.30 15.46
N SER A 187 32.22 59.17 16.77
CA SER A 187 33.43 59.10 17.58
C SER A 187 33.01 58.88 19.05
N SER A 188 33.91 58.26 19.83
CA SER A 188 34.23 58.55 21.24
C SER A 188 33.16 58.39 22.35
N THR A 189 33.49 57.60 23.40
CA THR A 189 33.73 58.10 24.79
C THR A 189 33.32 57.10 25.89
N THR A 190 34.35 56.59 26.60
CA THR A 190 34.46 56.18 28.04
C THR A 190 33.53 55.11 28.63
N ARG A 191 34.03 54.02 29.26
CA ARG A 191 34.78 53.83 30.54
C ARG A 191 33.82 53.50 31.73
N ASN A 192 34.24 52.55 32.57
CA ASN A 192 33.75 52.11 33.91
C ASN A 192 32.75 50.93 33.91
N ALA A 193 32.97 49.77 34.54
CA ALA A 193 33.52 49.35 35.84
C ALA A 193 32.51 49.41 37.01
N TYR A 194 32.29 48.22 37.61
CA TYR A 194 31.65 47.88 38.89
C TYR A 194 30.12 48.03 39.05
N SER A 195 29.44 46.89 39.28
CA SER A 195 28.60 46.58 40.46
C SER A 195 28.37 45.08 40.51
#